data_AF-X1E8F6-F1
#
_entry.id   AF-X1E8F6-F1
#
_cell.length_a   1.000
_cell.length_b   1.000
_cell.length_c   1.000
_cell.angle_alpha   90.00
_cell.angle_beta   90.00
_cell.angle_gamma   90.00
#
_symmetry.space_group_name_H-M   'P 1'
#
loop_
_entity.id
_entity.type
_entity.pdbx_description
1 polymer ?
#
loop_
_entity_poly.entity_id
_entity_poly.type
_entity_poly.pdbx_seq_one_letter_code
_entity_poly.pdbx_strand_id
1 'polypeptide(L)'
;MKKVYVLLYVFLLVLPLINAAPPITQTFVGDVGLTLENPLVSSLMINRDLNPHLHVYNSSSGFPMTNETTSCFIDIYSINGSEILHKYYDYSLAANEFEMELGGGNFSELGELGYLIQC
;
A
#
# COMPACT_ATOMS: atom_id res chain seq x y z
N MET A 1 11.40 -23.57 50.71
CA MET A 1 10.14 -23.91 50.00
C MET A 1 9.03 -22.89 50.26
N LYS A 2 8.66 -22.57 51.52
CA LYS A 2 7.59 -21.59 51.83
C LYS A 2 7.78 -20.19 51.19
N LYS A 3 9.01 -19.69 51.09
CA LYS A 3 9.32 -18.38 50.46
C LYS A 3 9.06 -18.32 48.94
N VAL A 4 9.13 -19.47 48.25
CA VAL A 4 8.90 -19.54 46.79
C VAL A 4 7.41 -19.38 46.49
N TYR A 5 6.54 -19.97 47.31
CA TYR A 5 5.09 -19.82 47.14
C TYR A 5 4.61 -18.38 47.36
N VAL A 6 5.26 -17.64 48.25
CA VAL A 6 4.95 -16.21 48.47
C VAL A 6 5.32 -15.37 47.24
N LEU A 7 6.49 -15.62 46.65
CA LEU A 7 6.92 -14.95 45.42
C LEU A 7 6.01 -15.27 44.23
N LEU A 8 5.60 -16.54 44.09
CA LEU A 8 4.65 -16.95 43.06
C LEU A 8 3.30 -16.24 43.21
N TYR A 9 2.81 -16.10 44.44
CA TYR A 9 1.54 -15.45 44.72
C TYR A 9 1.58 -13.94 44.44
N VAL A 10 2.69 -13.28 44.80
CA VAL A 10 2.91 -11.87 44.46
C VAL A 10 3.01 -11.66 42.94
N PHE A 11 3.67 -12.58 42.22
CA PHE A 11 3.76 -12.52 40.76
C PHE A 11 2.39 -12.70 40.07
N LEU A 12 1.54 -13.58 40.59
CA LEU A 12 0.16 -13.74 40.10
C LEU A 12 -0.71 -12.49 40.32
N LEU A 13 -0.46 -11.72 41.38
CA LEU A 13 -1.21 -10.49 41.68
C LEU A 13 -0.87 -9.30 40.78
N VAL A 14 0.28 -9.32 40.07
CA VAL A 14 0.66 -8.26 39.11
C VAL A 14 0.26 -8.56 37.66
N LEU A 15 -0.20 -9.78 37.35
CA LEU A 15 -0.72 -10.12 36.01
C LEU A 15 -1.92 -9.29 35.52
N PRO A 16 -2.91 -8.89 36.37
CA PRO A 16 -4.06 -8.10 35.88
C PRO A 16 -3.71 -6.63 35.60
N LEU A 17 -2.47 -6.18 35.82
CA LEU A 17 -2.02 -4.82 35.49
C LEU A 17 -1.60 -4.66 34.02
N ILE A 18 -1.60 -5.74 33.24
CA ILE A 18 -1.48 -5.67 31.79
C ILE A 18 -2.86 -5.23 31.26
N ASN A 19 -3.13 -3.93 31.40
CA ASN A 19 -4.24 -3.29 30.72
C ASN A 19 -4.06 -3.58 29.22
N ALA A 20 -4.96 -4.37 28.63
CA ALA A 20 -4.97 -4.59 27.20
C ALA A 20 -5.16 -3.22 26.55
N ALA A 21 -4.11 -2.70 25.91
CA ALA A 21 -4.24 -1.48 25.13
C ALA A 21 -5.41 -1.70 24.15
N PRO A 22 -6.40 -0.79 24.12
CA PRO A 22 -7.46 -0.91 23.13
C PRO A 22 -6.82 -0.99 21.74
N PRO A 23 -7.38 -1.79 20.81
CA PRO A 23 -6.89 -1.80 19.44
C PRO A 23 -6.87 -0.36 18.94
N ILE A 24 -5.74 0.02 18.32
CA ILE A 24 -5.55 1.37 17.78
C ILE A 24 -6.58 1.55 16.66
N THR A 25 -7.75 2.09 16.97
CA THR A 25 -8.73 2.54 15.99
C THR A 25 -8.36 3.97 15.62
N GLN A 26 -7.31 4.14 14.81
CA GLN A 26 -6.96 5.45 14.28
C GLN A 26 -7.88 5.77 13.10
N THR A 27 -8.94 6.52 13.36
CA THR A 27 -9.61 7.32 12.32
C THR A 27 -8.88 8.65 12.22
N PHE A 28 -7.92 8.74 11.31
CA PHE A 28 -7.25 10.00 11.01
C PHE A 28 -8.14 10.88 10.12
N VAL A 29 -8.40 12.10 10.57
CA VAL A 29 -9.14 13.14 9.83
C VAL A 29 -8.14 14.29 9.60
N GLY A 30 -7.37 14.22 8.51
CA GLY A 30 -6.39 15.24 8.11
C GLY A 30 -5.60 14.80 6.87
N ASP A 31 -4.90 15.74 6.20
CA ASP A 31 -4.02 15.47 5.05
C ASP A 31 -2.82 14.63 5.52
N VAL A 32 -2.91 13.31 5.36
CA VAL A 32 -1.79 12.41 5.60
C VAL A 32 -0.98 12.30 4.31
N GLY A 33 0.33 12.59 4.37
CA GLY A 33 1.22 12.25 3.27
C GLY A 33 1.23 10.74 3.02
N LEU A 34 1.17 10.35 1.75
CA LEU A 34 1.30 8.96 1.30
C LEU A 34 2.68 8.75 0.69
N THR A 35 3.29 7.61 1.00
CA THR A 35 4.51 7.12 0.36
C THR A 35 4.14 6.01 -0.59
N LEU A 36 4.54 6.16 -1.85
CA LEU A 36 4.30 5.20 -2.92
C LEU A 36 5.59 4.44 -3.22
N GLU A 37 5.53 3.11 -3.17
CA GLU A 37 6.58 2.24 -3.65
C GLU A 37 6.08 1.44 -4.85
N ASN A 38 6.74 1.63 -6.00
CA ASN A 38 6.45 0.93 -7.24
C ASN A 38 7.76 0.33 -7.77
N PRO A 39 7.82 -0.98 -8.11
CA PRO A 39 8.97 -1.57 -8.77
C PRO A 39 9.23 -0.88 -10.11
N LEU A 40 10.27 -0.04 -10.14
CA LEU A 40 10.66 0.76 -11.30
C LEU A 40 11.13 -0.14 -12.44
N VAL A 41 10.25 -0.42 -13.40
CA VAL A 41 10.63 -0.92 -14.72
C VAL A 41 10.84 0.30 -15.62
N SER A 42 12.07 0.57 -16.04
CA SER A 42 12.41 1.76 -16.85
C SER A 42 12.05 1.62 -18.33
N SER A 43 11.64 0.44 -18.78
CA SER A 43 11.34 0.16 -20.18
C SER A 43 10.26 -0.91 -20.31
N LEU A 44 9.26 -0.65 -21.14
CA LEU A 44 8.19 -1.60 -21.43
C LEU A 44 8.39 -2.19 -22.83
N MET A 45 8.08 -3.47 -22.99
CA MET A 45 8.04 -4.11 -24.30
C MET A 45 6.68 -3.86 -24.95
N ILE A 46 6.69 -3.46 -26.22
CA ILE A 46 5.47 -3.32 -27.02
C ILE A 46 4.73 -4.64 -27.13
N ASN A 47 3.39 -4.58 -27.15
CA ASN A 47 2.50 -5.75 -27.27
C ASN A 47 2.76 -6.81 -26.19
N ARG A 48 3.21 -6.40 -25.00
CA ARG A 48 3.33 -7.26 -23.83
C ARG A 48 2.46 -6.73 -22.72
N ASP A 49 1.75 -7.66 -22.09
CA ASP A 49 0.98 -7.35 -20.89
C ASP A 49 1.95 -6.99 -19.76
N LEU A 50 1.55 -6.02 -18.95
CA LEU A 50 2.30 -5.54 -17.80
C LEU A 50 1.37 -5.57 -16.59
N ASN A 51 1.87 -6.11 -15.48
CA ASN A 51 1.17 -6.05 -14.21
C ASN A 51 1.98 -5.20 -13.24
N PRO A 52 1.79 -3.87 -13.20
CA PRO A 52 2.45 -3.05 -12.20
C PRO A 52 1.79 -3.27 -10.83
N HIS A 53 2.64 -3.28 -9.81
CA HIS A 53 2.27 -3.40 -8.41
C HIS A 53 2.61 -2.09 -7.71
N LEU A 54 1.82 -1.71 -6.72
CA LEU A 54 1.95 -0.46 -5.99
C LEU A 54 1.69 -0.72 -4.52
N HIS A 55 2.69 -0.41 -3.69
CA HIS A 55 2.55 -0.41 -2.25
C HIS A 55 2.37 1.02 -1.78
N VAL A 56 1.36 1.25 -0.95
CA VAL A 56 1.02 2.57 -0.46
C VAL A 56 1.08 2.54 1.05
N TYR A 57 1.85 3.46 1.62
CA TYR A 57 2.02 3.58 3.06
C TYR A 57 1.66 4.96 3.53
N ASN A 58 1.10 5.04 4.72
CA ASN A 58 1.01 6.30 5.45
C ASN A 58 2.43 6.77 5.78
N SER A 59 2.85 7.94 5.27
CA SER A 59 4.22 8.42 5.46
C SER A 59 4.58 8.71 6.93
N SER A 60 3.57 8.93 7.79
CA SER A 60 3.79 9.24 9.21
C SER A 60 3.90 7.99 10.07
N SER A 61 3.11 6.95 9.78
CA SER A 61 3.05 5.74 10.60
C SER A 61 3.73 4.52 9.99
N GLY A 62 3.98 4.54 8.68
CA GLY A 62 4.48 3.40 7.91
C GLY A 62 3.45 2.29 7.73
N PHE A 63 2.20 2.47 8.18
CA PHE A 63 1.16 1.45 8.00
C PHE A 63 0.73 1.38 6.53
N PRO A 64 0.51 0.16 5.99
CA PRO A 64 0.01 -0.01 4.65
C PRO A 64 -1.42 0.53 4.53
N MET A 65 -1.70 1.23 3.44
CA MET A 65 -3.02 1.69 3.09
C MET A 65 -3.77 0.58 2.34
N THR A 66 -5.10 0.55 2.51
CA THR A 66 -5.99 -0.45 1.90
C THR A 66 -7.05 0.22 1.04
N ASN A 67 -7.81 -0.57 0.27
CA ASN A 67 -8.94 -0.06 -0.51
C ASN A 67 -10.10 0.53 0.31
N GLU A 68 -10.11 0.35 1.63
CA GLU A 68 -11.10 0.99 2.51
C GLU A 68 -10.83 2.49 2.70
N THR A 69 -9.56 2.90 2.54
CA THR A 69 -9.09 4.25 2.90
C THR A 69 -8.39 4.97 1.74
N THR A 70 -7.97 4.25 0.71
CA THR A 70 -7.19 4.78 -0.40
C THR A 70 -7.61 4.15 -1.72
N SER A 71 -7.69 4.97 -2.76
CA SER A 71 -7.88 4.51 -4.14
C SER A 71 -6.75 5.08 -4.98
N CYS A 72 -6.17 4.26 -5.84
CA CYS A 72 -5.05 4.64 -6.67
C CYS A 72 -5.38 4.48 -8.14
N PHE A 73 -4.87 5.37 -8.97
CA PHE A 73 -4.95 5.27 -10.42
C PHE A 73 -3.61 5.64 -11.09
N ILE A 74 -3.47 5.23 -12.34
CA ILE A 74 -2.39 5.65 -13.22
C ILE A 74 -2.96 6.33 -14.46
N ASP A 75 -2.36 7.46 -14.80
CA ASP A 75 -2.51 8.11 -16.09
C ASP A 75 -1.24 7.90 -16.91
N ILE A 76 -1.40 7.54 -18.18
CA ILE A 76 -0.30 7.42 -19.14
C ILE A 76 -0.52 8.44 -20.23
N TYR A 77 0.51 9.21 -20.53
CA TYR A 77 0.49 10.28 -21.53
C TYR A 77 1.47 9.97 -22.66
N SER A 78 1.05 10.31 -23.87
CA SER A 78 1.93 10.29 -25.05
C SER A 78 2.96 11.41 -24.99
N ILE A 79 3.95 11.36 -25.90
CA ILE A 79 4.99 12.39 -26.04
C ILE A 79 4.45 13.81 -26.31
N ASN A 80 3.21 13.93 -26.84
CA ASN A 80 2.58 15.22 -27.08
C ASN A 80 1.75 15.73 -25.89
N GLY A 81 1.67 14.96 -24.79
CA GLY A 81 0.91 15.28 -23.59
C GLY A 81 -0.55 14.83 -23.60
N SER A 82 -1.04 14.20 -24.68
CA SER A 82 -2.38 13.58 -24.69
C SER A 82 -2.40 12.36 -23.78
N GLU A 83 -3.44 12.25 -22.95
CA GLU A 83 -3.75 11.04 -22.18
C GLU A 83 -4.05 9.88 -23.15
N ILE A 84 -3.39 8.75 -22.93
CA ILE A 84 -3.58 7.48 -23.65
C ILE A 84 -4.44 6.54 -22.81
N LEU A 85 -4.21 6.54 -21.50
CA LEU A 85 -4.83 5.60 -20.59
C LEU A 85 -5.05 6.25 -19.22
N HIS A 86 -6.23 6.03 -18.67
CA HIS A 86 -6.57 6.25 -17.27
C HIS A 86 -7.11 4.94 -16.70
N LYS A 87 -6.50 4.40 -15.63
CA LYS A 87 -6.96 3.14 -15.02
C LYS A 87 -6.68 3.09 -13.52
N TYR A 88 -7.68 2.59 -12.79
CA TYR A 88 -7.57 2.33 -11.35
C TYR A 88 -6.85 1.03 -11.06
N TYR A 89 -6.11 1.00 -9.95
CA TYR A 89 -5.57 -0.22 -9.39
C TYR A 89 -6.65 -0.97 -8.60
N ASP A 90 -6.62 -2.30 -8.71
CA ASP A 90 -7.39 -3.21 -7.88
C ASP A 90 -6.57 -3.57 -6.63
N TYR A 91 -7.21 -3.67 -5.47
CA TYR A 91 -6.52 -4.02 -4.24
C TYR A 91 -6.54 -5.54 -3.99
N SER A 92 -5.34 -6.12 -3.89
CA SER A 92 -5.15 -7.53 -3.57
C SER A 92 -5.04 -7.73 -2.06
N LEU A 93 -6.10 -8.27 -1.43
CA LEU A 93 -6.10 -8.59 0.00
C LEU A 93 -5.04 -9.66 0.37
N ALA A 94 -4.72 -10.55 -0.56
CA ALA A 94 -3.78 -11.65 -0.33
C ALA A 94 -2.32 -11.16 -0.32
N ALA A 95 -1.98 -10.23 -1.22
CA ALA A 95 -0.64 -9.65 -1.32
C ALA A 95 -0.49 -8.33 -0.55
N ASN A 96 -1.60 -7.76 -0.07
CA ASN A 96 -1.66 -6.47 0.63
C ASN A 96 -1.05 -5.32 -0.20
N GLU A 97 -1.45 -5.25 -1.46
CA GLU A 97 -0.95 -4.29 -2.45
C GLU A 97 -2.03 -3.89 -3.45
N PHE A 98 -1.77 -2.79 -4.15
CA PHE A 98 -2.56 -2.37 -5.31
C PHE A 98 -1.91 -2.96 -6.57
N GLU A 99 -2.65 -3.71 -7.36
CA GLU A 99 -2.20 -4.31 -8.61
C GLU A 99 -3.14 -3.92 -9.75
N MET A 100 -2.63 -3.93 -10.98
CA MET A 100 -3.47 -3.74 -12.15
C MET A 100 -2.92 -4.53 -13.31
N GLU A 101 -3.79 -4.89 -14.24
CA GLU A 101 -3.38 -5.51 -15.51
C GLU A 101 -3.43 -4.48 -16.64
N LEU A 102 -2.30 -4.24 -17.28
CA LEU A 102 -2.17 -3.38 -18.44
C LEU A 102 -1.95 -4.26 -19.67
N GLY A 103 -3.01 -4.46 -20.45
CA GLY A 103 -2.93 -5.22 -21.69
C GLY A 103 -1.97 -4.57 -22.68
N GLY A 104 -1.12 -5.36 -23.33
CA GLY A 104 -0.08 -4.88 -24.24
C GLY A 104 -0.59 -4.12 -25.45
N GLY A 105 -1.86 -4.29 -25.82
CA GLY A 105 -2.53 -3.55 -26.89
C GLY A 105 -2.65 -2.04 -26.63
N ASN A 106 -2.47 -1.59 -25.39
CA ASN A 106 -2.46 -0.17 -25.04
C ASN A 106 -1.14 0.53 -25.42
N PHE A 107 -0.10 -0.23 -25.76
CA PHE A 107 1.24 0.27 -26.07
C PHE A 107 1.62 -0.11 -27.50
N SER A 108 1.12 0.65 -28.48
CA SER A 108 1.31 0.37 -29.92
C SER A 108 2.53 1.07 -30.54
N GLU A 109 3.12 2.06 -29.87
CA GLU A 109 4.19 2.89 -30.40
C GLU A 109 5.48 2.77 -29.57
N LEU A 110 6.63 2.77 -30.25
CA LEU A 110 7.93 2.87 -29.60
C LEU A 110 8.16 4.34 -29.24
N GLY A 111 8.51 4.60 -27.98
CA GLY A 111 8.84 5.95 -27.54
C GLY A 111 8.87 6.09 -26.03
N GLU A 112 9.16 7.31 -25.60
CA GLU A 112 9.01 7.71 -24.20
C GLU A 112 7.55 8.08 -23.94
N LEU A 113 7.03 7.59 -22.83
CA LEU A 113 5.69 7.89 -22.34
C LEU A 113 5.82 8.60 -20.99
N GLY A 114 4.96 9.58 -20.76
CA GLY A 114 4.76 10.14 -19.43
C GLY A 114 3.83 9.24 -18.63
N TYR A 115 4.05 9.13 -17.33
CA TYR A 115 3.07 8.50 -16.44
C TYR A 115 2.93 9.29 -15.14
N LEU A 116 1.73 9.25 -14.57
CA LEU A 116 1.38 9.83 -13.28
C LEU A 116 0.66 8.76 -12.47
N ILE A 117 1.12 8.51 -11.25
CA ILE A 117 0.41 7.66 -10.29
C ILE A 117 -0.11 8.57 -9.19
N GLN A 118 -1.39 8.43 -8.86
CA GLN A 118 -2.02 9.19 -7.79
C GLN A 118 -2.81 8.26 -6.88
N CYS A 119 -2.62 8.50 -5.59
CA CYS A 119 -3.38 8.04 -4.43
C CYS A 119 -3.52 9.29 -3.52
#